data_AF-A0A828SQN0-F1
#
_entry.id   AF-A0A828SQN0-F1
#
_cell.length_a   1.000
_cell.length_b   1.000
_cell.length_c   1.000
_cell.angle_alpha   90.00
_cell.angle_beta   90.00
_cell.angle_gamma   90.00
#
_symmetry.space_group_name_H-M   'P 1'
#
loop_
_entity.id
_entity.type
_entity.pdbx_description
1 polymer ?
#
loop_
_entity_poly.entity_id
_entity_poly.type
_entity_poly.pdbx_seq_one_letter_code
_entity_poly.pdbx_strand_id
1 'polypeptide(L)'
;MKYFLLTLLSITLSACNPFINNEKASNNNAEIKSLTYSRLDGMSGDIFKFNLETNDDLNKIYQENNYKYSHFKCDNIKNYFVTGAISVEGEKLKKGKYTSSGYFKVCEDESMNVCIDKNQLEKLLTSNMSCRVVFGGLLQSSKVVADNILISKEAIRKSNFQ
;
A
#
# COMPACT_ATOMS: atom_id res chain seq x y z
N MET A 1 -38.83 56.77 7.62
CA MET A 1 -37.52 56.29 8.11
C MET A 1 -37.67 54.80 8.35
N LYS A 2 -37.05 53.92 7.54
CA LYS A 2 -35.79 53.17 7.82
C LYS A 2 -35.86 52.53 9.22
N TYR A 3 -35.87 51.21 9.42
CA TYR A 3 -34.89 50.17 9.07
C TYR A 3 -35.63 48.79 9.00
N PHE A 4 -35.62 48.01 7.92
CA PHE A 4 -34.61 47.00 7.52
C PHE A 4 -33.79 46.37 8.65
N LEU A 5 -34.08 45.10 9.00
CA LEU A 5 -33.04 44.08 9.14
C LEU A 5 -33.62 42.67 9.01
N LEU A 6 -33.03 41.90 8.10
CA LEU A 6 -33.24 40.49 7.85
C LEU A 6 -32.82 39.62 9.04
N THR A 7 -33.60 38.60 9.34
CA THR A 7 -33.07 37.34 9.92
C THR A 7 -33.75 36.15 9.24
N LEU A 8 -33.23 35.80 8.07
CA LEU A 8 -33.44 34.53 7.39
C LEU A 8 -32.21 33.67 7.68
N LEU A 9 -32.25 32.78 8.67
CA LEU A 9 -31.30 31.67 8.80
C LEU A 9 -31.68 30.79 9.99
N SER A 10 -32.39 29.70 9.71
CA SER A 10 -32.38 28.54 10.62
C SER A 10 -32.69 27.25 9.86
N ILE A 11 -31.59 26.66 9.37
CA ILE A 11 -31.23 25.25 9.50
C ILE A 11 -32.12 24.27 8.70
N THR A 12 -31.70 24.00 7.47
CA THR A 12 -31.88 22.68 6.85
C THR A 12 -31.06 21.69 7.68
N LEU A 13 -31.70 20.94 8.57
CA LEU A 13 -31.11 19.71 9.12
C LEU A 13 -30.98 18.73 7.96
N SER A 14 -29.77 18.71 7.39
CA SER A 14 -29.27 17.60 6.59
C SER A 14 -29.51 16.30 7.35
N ALA A 15 -30.45 15.50 6.87
CA ALA A 15 -30.49 14.09 7.22
C ALA A 15 -29.14 13.50 6.80
N CYS A 16 -28.28 13.24 7.79
CA CYS A 16 -27.10 12.41 7.62
C CYS A 16 -27.58 11.04 7.14
N ASN A 17 -27.41 10.75 5.85
CA ASN A 17 -27.41 9.37 5.39
C ASN A 17 -26.35 8.64 6.21
N PRO A 18 -26.69 7.55 6.92
CA PRO A 18 -25.65 6.66 7.37
C PRO A 18 -25.15 5.98 6.09
N PHE A 19 -24.02 6.45 5.58
CA PHE A 19 -23.19 5.64 4.69
C PHE A 19 -22.77 4.42 5.51
N ILE A 20 -23.64 3.41 5.53
CA ILE A 20 -23.33 2.07 5.98
C ILE A 20 -22.41 1.51 4.90
N ASN A 21 -21.14 1.87 4.99
CA ASN A 21 -20.07 1.13 4.35
C ASN A 21 -20.01 -0.21 5.07
N ASN A 22 -20.74 -1.19 4.54
CA ASN A 22 -20.43 -2.61 4.73
C ASN A 22 -19.08 -2.88 4.04
N GLU A 23 -18.00 -2.32 4.59
CA GLU A 23 -16.65 -2.68 4.20
C GLU A 23 -16.40 -4.09 4.71
N LYS A 24 -16.53 -5.06 3.80
CA LYS A 24 -15.93 -6.38 3.96
C LYS A 24 -14.50 -6.16 4.44
N ALA A 25 -14.21 -6.62 5.66
CA ALA A 25 -12.86 -6.69 6.19
C ALA A 25 -11.95 -7.35 5.13
N SER A 26 -10.80 -6.72 4.85
CA SER A 26 -9.79 -7.26 3.96
C SER A 26 -9.43 -8.67 4.46
N ASN A 27 -9.82 -9.69 3.69
CA ASN A 27 -9.67 -11.08 4.08
C ASN A 27 -8.22 -11.50 3.78
N ASN A 28 -7.53 -12.08 4.77
CA ASN A 28 -6.08 -12.37 4.81
C ASN A 28 -5.54 -13.34 3.73
N ASN A 29 -5.71 -13.02 2.45
CA ASN A 29 -5.42 -13.92 1.32
C ASN A 29 -4.25 -13.45 0.45
N ALA A 30 -3.42 -12.54 0.96
CA ALA A 30 -2.32 -11.94 0.23
C ALA A 30 -0.97 -12.51 0.71
N GLU A 31 -0.16 -13.04 -0.19
CA GLU A 31 1.12 -13.68 0.13
C GLU A 31 2.24 -13.20 -0.81
N ILE A 32 3.41 -12.91 -0.24
CA ILE A 32 4.60 -12.51 -0.98
C ILE A 32 5.34 -13.75 -1.50
N LYS A 33 5.66 -13.75 -2.79
CA LYS A 33 6.47 -14.75 -3.49
C LYS A 33 7.66 -14.09 -4.16
N SER A 34 8.70 -14.89 -4.41
CA SER A 34 9.86 -14.50 -5.24
C SER A 34 10.51 -13.18 -4.80
N LEU A 35 10.72 -13.00 -3.49
CA LEU A 35 11.39 -11.81 -2.97
C LEU A 35 12.87 -11.79 -3.40
N THR A 36 13.23 -10.84 -4.24
CA THR A 36 14.60 -10.54 -4.66
C THR A 36 14.96 -9.12 -4.29
N TYR A 37 16.24 -8.77 -4.40
CA TYR A 37 16.67 -7.39 -4.27
C TYR A 37 17.68 -7.04 -5.36
N SER A 38 17.75 -5.77 -5.72
CA SER A 38 18.64 -5.27 -6.76
C SER A 38 19.11 -3.87 -6.40
N ARG A 39 20.22 -3.43 -7.00
CA ARG A 39 20.70 -2.06 -6.91
C ARG A 39 20.55 -1.38 -8.25
N LEU A 40 20.10 -0.12 -8.23
CA LEU A 40 20.07 0.71 -9.42
C LEU A 40 21.09 1.83 -9.25
N ASP A 41 22.05 1.92 -10.16
CA ASP A 41 23.11 2.90 -10.10
C ASP A 41 22.55 4.33 -10.10
N GLY A 42 23.06 5.15 -9.19
CA GLY A 42 22.55 6.51 -8.97
C GLY A 42 21.31 6.60 -8.07
N MET A 43 20.77 5.48 -7.59
CA MET A 43 19.73 5.48 -6.55
C MET A 43 20.28 5.04 -5.19
N SER A 44 19.82 5.69 -4.13
CA SER A 44 20.18 5.32 -2.75
C SER A 44 19.51 4.01 -2.32
N GLY A 45 20.24 3.15 -1.61
CA GLY A 45 19.73 1.89 -1.04
C GLY A 45 19.33 0.81 -2.05
N ASP A 46 18.93 -0.35 -1.53
CA ASP A 46 18.52 -1.49 -2.37
C ASP A 46 17.00 -1.46 -2.63
N ILE A 47 16.60 -2.00 -3.78
CA ILE A 47 15.20 -2.15 -4.19
C ILE A 47 14.81 -3.61 -4.03
N PHE A 48 13.84 -3.89 -3.17
CA PHE A 48 13.25 -5.22 -3.02
C PHE A 48 12.11 -5.41 -4.01
N LYS A 49 12.11 -6.50 -4.76
CA LYS A 49 11.11 -6.84 -5.77
C LYS A 49 10.42 -8.13 -5.36
N PHE A 50 9.12 -8.23 -5.63
CA PHE A 50 8.34 -9.39 -5.24
C PHE A 50 7.14 -9.58 -6.17
N ASN A 51 6.51 -10.74 -6.05
CA ASN A 51 5.17 -11.01 -6.55
C ASN A 51 4.21 -11.15 -5.37
N LEU A 52 3.07 -10.47 -5.44
CA LEU A 52 1.98 -10.63 -4.49
C LEU A 52 0.93 -11.55 -5.10
N GLU A 53 0.73 -12.71 -4.49
CA GLU A 53 -0.42 -13.55 -4.79
C GLU A 53 -1.61 -13.11 -3.95
N THR A 54 -2.76 -12.91 -4.59
CA THR A 54 -4.03 -12.56 -3.95
C THR A 54 -5.16 -13.44 -4.49
N ASN A 55 -6.26 -13.55 -3.75
CA ASN A 55 -7.47 -14.20 -4.28
C ASN A 55 -8.33 -13.24 -5.12
N ASP A 56 -8.13 -11.94 -4.94
CA ASP A 56 -8.91 -10.89 -5.60
C ASP A 56 -8.14 -10.33 -6.80
N ASP A 57 -8.87 -9.96 -7.84
CA ASP A 57 -8.29 -9.30 -9.01
C ASP A 57 -8.03 -7.83 -8.68
N LEU A 58 -6.76 -7.50 -8.38
CA LEU A 58 -6.34 -6.14 -8.06
C LEU A 58 -6.62 -5.16 -9.21
N ASN A 59 -6.50 -5.59 -10.47
CA ASN A 59 -6.80 -4.74 -11.62
C ASN A 59 -8.28 -4.39 -11.63
N LYS A 60 -9.14 -5.40 -11.45
CA LYS A 60 -10.59 -5.20 -11.42
C LYS A 60 -10.98 -4.20 -10.32
N ILE A 61 -10.48 -4.40 -9.10
CA ILE A 61 -10.73 -3.48 -7.98
C ILE A 61 -10.24 -2.07 -8.33
N TYR A 62 -9.05 -1.97 -8.94
CA TYR A 62 -8.44 -0.69 -9.31
C TYR A 62 -9.31 0.10 -10.31
N GLN A 63 -9.73 -0.56 -11.40
CA GLN A 63 -10.50 0.06 -12.48
C GLN A 63 -11.95 0.38 -12.08
N GLU A 64 -12.66 -0.56 -11.44
CA GLU A 64 -14.08 -0.37 -11.07
C GLU A 64 -14.28 0.79 -10.10
N ASN A 65 -13.28 1.09 -9.27
CA ASN A 65 -13.31 2.17 -8.29
C ASN A 65 -12.51 3.41 -8.73
N ASN A 66 -12.06 3.47 -9.98
CA ASN A 66 -11.36 4.60 -10.58
C ASN A 66 -10.12 5.10 -9.80
N TYR A 67 -9.41 4.20 -9.11
CA TYR A 67 -8.19 4.54 -8.38
C TYR A 67 -7.09 5.09 -9.32
N LYS A 68 -6.18 5.91 -8.77
CA LYS A 68 -5.10 6.60 -9.52
C LYS A 68 -3.70 6.20 -9.09
N TYR A 69 -3.55 5.58 -7.92
CA TYR A 69 -2.28 5.03 -7.47
C TYR A 69 -2.49 3.75 -6.67
N SER A 70 -1.43 2.94 -6.63
CA SER A 70 -1.35 1.65 -5.95
C SER A 70 -0.05 1.57 -5.16
N HIS A 71 -0.16 1.77 -3.85
CA HIS A 71 0.99 1.75 -2.95
C HIS A 71 1.11 0.42 -2.23
N PHE A 72 2.35 0.01 -2.02
CA PHE A 72 2.71 -1.03 -1.07
C PHE A 72 3.36 -0.35 0.13
N LYS A 73 2.72 -0.43 1.30
CA LYS A 73 3.19 0.21 2.53
C LYS A 73 3.39 -0.84 3.61
N CYS A 74 4.41 -0.68 4.44
CA CYS A 74 4.55 -1.48 5.65
C CYS A 74 4.61 -0.58 6.88
N ASP A 75 4.48 -1.19 8.05
CA ASP A 75 4.80 -0.51 9.31
C ASP A 75 6.25 -0.01 9.29
N ASN A 76 6.47 1.14 9.91
CA ASN A 76 7.79 1.76 9.96
C ASN A 76 8.79 0.88 10.73
N ILE A 77 10.02 0.85 10.26
CA ILE A 77 11.13 0.12 10.89
C ILE A 77 11.99 1.14 11.62
N LYS A 78 11.76 1.30 12.93
CA LYS A 78 12.32 2.41 13.72
C LYS A 78 11.94 3.76 13.07
N ASN A 79 12.93 4.53 12.64
CA ASN A 79 12.79 5.82 11.97
C ASN A 79 12.77 5.72 10.44
N TYR A 80 12.71 4.51 9.87
CA TYR A 80 12.66 4.31 8.43
C TYR A 80 11.24 4.00 7.95
N PHE A 81 10.88 4.59 6.83
CA PHE A 81 9.65 4.36 6.08
C PHE A 81 9.86 3.23 5.08
N VAL A 82 8.88 2.34 4.98
CA VAL A 82 8.83 1.32 3.94
C VAL A 82 7.87 1.79 2.86
N THR A 83 8.43 2.22 1.73
CA THR A 83 7.68 2.80 0.62
C THR A 83 7.85 1.96 -0.62
N GLY A 84 6.75 1.73 -1.32
CA GLY A 84 6.71 0.83 -2.44
C GLY A 84 5.47 1.02 -3.29
N ALA A 85 5.47 0.33 -4.41
CA ALA A 85 4.33 0.30 -5.32
C ALA A 85 4.04 -1.14 -5.73
N ILE A 86 2.81 -1.36 -6.17
CA ILE A 86 2.38 -2.62 -6.73
C ILE A 86 1.73 -2.39 -8.08
N SER A 87 2.11 -3.19 -9.08
CA SER A 87 1.44 -3.23 -10.36
C SER A 87 0.04 -3.79 -10.19
N VAL A 88 -0.95 -3.08 -10.71
CA VAL A 88 -2.33 -3.55 -10.74
C VAL A 88 -2.58 -4.47 -11.94
N GLU A 89 -1.73 -4.43 -12.96
CA GLU A 89 -1.75 -5.35 -14.10
C GLU A 89 -1.19 -6.71 -13.65
N GLY A 90 -2.06 -7.50 -13.03
CA GLY A 90 -1.75 -8.84 -12.55
C GLY A 90 -2.23 -9.93 -13.51
N GLU A 91 -1.62 -11.12 -13.39
CA GLU A 91 -2.00 -12.30 -14.16
C GLU A 91 -2.85 -13.26 -13.32
N LYS A 92 -3.82 -13.92 -13.97
CA LYS A 92 -4.60 -14.98 -13.33
C LYS A 92 -3.82 -16.29 -13.30
N LEU A 93 -3.65 -16.87 -12.11
CA LEU A 93 -3.01 -18.15 -11.86
C LEU A 93 -3.99 -19.33 -12.00
N LYS A 94 -3.46 -20.52 -12.27
CA LYS A 94 -4.22 -21.77 -12.50
C LYS A 94 -5.16 -22.21 -11.36
N LYS A 95 -5.02 -21.65 -10.16
CA LYS A 95 -5.83 -21.98 -8.97
C LYS A 95 -6.86 -20.88 -8.60
N GLY A 96 -7.14 -19.96 -9.52
CA GLY A 96 -8.06 -18.85 -9.25
C GLY A 96 -7.47 -17.73 -8.39
N LYS A 97 -6.17 -17.79 -8.12
CA LYS A 97 -5.40 -16.66 -7.55
C LYS A 97 -4.97 -15.69 -8.65
N TYR A 98 -4.57 -14.50 -8.26
CA TYR A 98 -3.99 -13.47 -9.11
C TYR A 98 -2.58 -13.14 -8.61
N THR A 99 -1.65 -12.86 -9.51
CA THR A 99 -0.30 -12.42 -9.16
C THR A 99 -0.03 -11.01 -9.68
N SER A 100 0.48 -10.14 -8.82
CA SER A 100 0.87 -8.77 -9.15
C SER A 100 2.32 -8.54 -8.76
N SER A 101 3.11 -7.95 -9.65
CA SER A 101 4.48 -7.56 -9.33
C SER A 101 4.50 -6.31 -8.44
N GLY A 102 5.43 -6.23 -7.52
CA GLY A 102 5.59 -5.07 -6.65
C GLY A 102 7.04 -4.87 -6.25
N TYR A 103 7.31 -3.70 -5.69
CA TYR A 103 8.60 -3.39 -5.11
C TYR A 103 8.47 -2.51 -3.88
N PHE A 104 9.50 -2.51 -3.04
CA PHE A 104 9.64 -1.55 -1.95
C PHE A 104 11.11 -1.17 -1.72
N LYS A 105 11.29 -0.01 -1.08
CA LYS A 105 12.54 0.46 -0.51
C LYS A 105 12.32 0.85 0.95
N VAL A 106 13.40 0.88 1.71
CA VAL A 106 13.38 1.33 3.11
C VAL A 106 14.21 2.60 3.21
N CYS A 107 13.55 3.72 3.52
CA CYS A 107 14.10 5.07 3.37
C CYS A 107 13.86 5.93 4.60
N GLU A 108 14.65 6.98 4.78
CA GLU A 108 14.51 7.91 5.92
C GLU A 108 13.24 8.75 5.84
N ASP A 109 12.68 8.90 4.63
CA ASP A 109 11.43 9.60 4.35
C ASP A 109 10.72 9.03 3.10
N GLU A 110 9.52 9.55 2.80
CA GLU A 110 8.76 9.18 1.60
C GLU A 110 9.34 9.77 0.30
N SER A 111 10.31 10.70 0.37
CA SER A 111 10.97 11.28 -0.82
C SER A 111 11.98 10.32 -1.46
N MET A 112 12.35 9.24 -0.75
CA MET A 112 13.21 8.16 -1.26
C MET A 112 14.63 8.60 -1.64
N ASN A 113 15.10 9.72 -1.09
CA ASN A 113 16.43 10.26 -1.35
C ASN A 113 17.54 9.50 -0.60
N VAL A 114 17.28 9.10 0.64
CA VAL A 114 18.22 8.34 1.47
C VAL A 114 17.56 7.04 1.89
N CYS A 115 18.08 5.93 1.38
CA CYS A 115 17.55 4.60 1.63
C CYS A 115 18.66 3.64 2.04
N ILE A 116 18.29 2.60 2.79
CA ILE A 116 19.23 1.62 3.32
C ILE A 116 19.34 0.41 2.40
N ASP A 117 20.50 -0.24 2.46
CA ASP A 117 20.73 -1.51 1.78
C ASP A 117 20.17 -2.71 2.56
N LYS A 118 20.18 -3.88 1.93
CA LYS A 118 19.71 -5.13 2.53
C LYS A 118 20.43 -5.46 3.83
N ASN A 119 21.75 -5.28 3.90
CA ASN A 119 22.55 -5.62 5.07
C ASN A 119 22.20 -4.73 6.27
N GLN A 120 21.94 -3.45 6.03
CA GLN A 120 21.46 -2.51 7.02
C GLN A 120 20.04 -2.89 7.49
N LEU A 121 19.13 -3.18 6.55
CA LEU A 121 17.76 -3.60 6.87
C LEU A 121 17.74 -4.85 7.75
N GLU A 122 18.53 -5.88 7.40
CA GLU A 122 18.61 -7.12 8.18
C GLU A 122 19.02 -6.93 9.64
N LYS A 123 19.92 -5.97 9.88
CA LYS A 123 20.39 -5.62 11.23
C LYS A 123 19.32 -4.85 12.02
N LEU A 124 18.47 -4.09 11.33
CA LEU A 124 17.41 -3.29 11.96
C LEU A 124 16.16 -4.09 12.28
N LEU A 125 15.84 -5.13 11.50
CA LEU A 125 14.65 -5.96 11.70
C LEU A 125 14.71 -6.74 13.01
N THR A 126 13.78 -6.47 13.92
CA THR A 126 13.57 -7.23 15.16
C THR A 126 12.43 -8.23 15.05
N SER A 127 11.51 -8.03 14.10
CA SER A 127 10.34 -8.87 13.82
C SER A 127 10.07 -8.96 12.32
N ASN A 128 9.03 -9.70 11.94
CA ASN A 128 8.49 -9.66 10.59
C ASN A 128 7.94 -8.26 10.28
N MET A 129 7.98 -7.89 9.01
CA MET A 129 7.33 -6.68 8.51
C MET A 129 5.86 -6.98 8.24
N SER A 130 4.96 -6.10 8.69
CA SER A 130 3.54 -6.15 8.34
C SER A 130 3.26 -5.10 7.28
N CYS A 131 2.70 -5.55 6.15
CA CYS A 131 2.50 -4.73 4.97
C CYS A 131 1.07 -4.79 4.47
N ARG A 132 0.71 -3.80 3.66
CA ARG A 132 -0.61 -3.62 3.06
C ARG A 132 -0.50 -2.99 1.68
N VAL A 133 -1.48 -3.33 0.85
CA VAL A 133 -1.73 -2.65 -0.41
C VAL A 133 -2.80 -1.60 -0.19
N VAL A 134 -2.48 -0.37 -0.60
CA VAL A 134 -3.36 0.79 -0.46
C VAL A 134 -3.61 1.38 -1.84
N PHE A 135 -4.87 1.45 -2.24
CA PHE A 135 -5.28 2.16 -3.44
C PHE A 135 -5.86 3.52 -3.06
N GLY A 136 -5.69 4.52 -3.91
CA GLY A 136 -6.31 5.82 -3.69
C GLY A 136 -6.30 6.67 -4.95
N GLY A 137 -6.75 7.90 -4.83
CA GLY A 137 -6.69 8.86 -5.93
C GLY A 137 -6.65 10.29 -5.39
N LEU A 138 -6.58 11.25 -6.30
CA LEU A 138 -6.37 12.66 -5.94
C LEU A 138 -7.51 13.23 -5.08
N LEU A 139 -8.75 12.85 -5.36
CA LEU A 139 -9.96 13.35 -4.71
C LEU A 139 -10.73 12.27 -3.93
N GLN A 140 -10.26 11.03 -3.96
CA GLN A 140 -10.89 9.90 -3.29
C GLN A 140 -10.02 9.41 -2.14
N SER A 141 -10.64 9.04 -1.02
CA SER A 141 -9.96 8.49 0.14
C SER A 141 -9.18 7.23 -0.24
N SER A 142 -8.03 7.04 0.39
CA SER A 142 -7.28 5.79 0.27
C SER A 142 -8.06 4.63 0.90
N LYS A 143 -7.94 3.44 0.30
CA LYS A 143 -8.53 2.20 0.79
C LYS A 143 -7.48 1.11 0.89
N VAL A 144 -7.47 0.39 2.01
CA VAL A 144 -6.68 -0.84 2.16
C VAL A 144 -7.39 -1.96 1.42
N VAL A 145 -6.75 -2.51 0.39
CA VAL A 145 -7.33 -3.57 -0.45
C VAL A 145 -6.76 -4.94 -0.12
N ALA A 146 -5.55 -5.00 0.41
CA ALA A 146 -4.96 -6.19 1.01
C ALA A 146 -4.17 -5.77 2.25
N ASP A 147 -4.32 -6.49 3.35
CA ASP A 147 -3.65 -6.20 4.63
C ASP A 147 -2.99 -7.44 5.22
N ASN A 148 -2.25 -7.27 6.31
CA ASN A 148 -1.53 -8.33 7.04
C ASN A 148 -0.60 -9.15 6.14
N ILE A 149 0.00 -8.50 5.14
CA ILE A 149 0.98 -9.11 4.24
C ILE A 149 2.29 -9.21 5.00
N LEU A 150 2.61 -10.40 5.52
CA LEU A 150 3.82 -10.62 6.31
C LEU A 150 5.02 -10.87 5.41
N ILE A 151 6.07 -10.06 5.58
CA ILE A 151 7.40 -10.35 5.05
C ILE A 151 8.27 -10.78 6.23
N SER A 152 8.69 -12.04 6.24
CA SER A 152 9.52 -12.55 7.33
C SER A 152 10.94 -12.00 7.26
N LYS A 153 11.58 -11.88 8.43
CA LYS A 153 13.00 -11.52 8.50
C LYS A 153 13.88 -12.51 7.72
N GLU A 154 13.52 -13.79 7.75
CA GLU A 154 14.19 -14.85 7.01
C GLU A 154 14.01 -14.70 5.49
N ALA A 155 12.85 -14.23 5.03
CA ALA A 155 12.64 -13.93 3.61
C ALA A 155 13.55 -12.79 3.14
N ILE A 156 13.70 -11.73 3.93
CA ILE A 156 14.65 -10.64 3.65
C ILE A 156 16.07 -11.21 3.61
N ARG A 157 16.49 -11.99 4.61
CA ARG A 157 17.83 -12.59 4.64
C ARG A 157 18.14 -13.46 3.43
N LYS A 158 17.15 -14.27 3.01
CA LYS A 158 17.24 -15.22 1.88
C LYS A 158 16.98 -14.59 0.51
N SER A 159 16.58 -13.32 0.44
CA SER A 159 16.35 -12.68 -0.86
C SER A 159 17.64 -12.61 -1.64
N ASN A 160 17.63 -13.04 -2.89
CA ASN A 160 18.82 -13.09 -3.73
C ASN A 160 19.01 -11.77 -4.50
N PHE A 161 20.26 -11.41 -4.76
CA PHE A 161 20.60 -10.29 -5.62
C PHE A 161 20.24 -10.62 -7.07
N GLN A 162 19.62 -9.69 -7.77
CA GLN A 162 19.19 -9.82 -9.16
C GLN A 162 19.60 -8.61 -9.99
#